data_AF-A0A0C2MEF0-F1
#
_entry.id   AF-A0A0C2MEF0-F1
#
_cell.length_a   1.000
_cell.length_b   1.000
_cell.length_c   1.000
_cell.angle_alpha   90.00
_cell.angle_beta   90.00
_cell.angle_gamma   90.00
#
_symmetry.space_group_name_H-M   'P 1'
#
loop_
_entity.id
_entity.type
_entity.pdbx_description
1 polymer ?
#
loop_
_entity_poly.entity_id
_entity_poly.type
_entity_poly.pdbx_seq_one_letter_code
_entity_poly.pdbx_strand_id
1 'polypeptide(L)'
;MNIEVKVDQNHLNIVILGDIGLSEAQSNIKKRIVKEIRKINNSTAFNLGMILGDNVYQHGLEEGKFKPLYEVFSGSFRRTEFDFNFLTILGNHDYEGSPATQIRYHYELDNRYYLPYRYYTYG
;
A
#
# COMPACT_ATOMS: atom_id res chain seq x y z
N MET A 1 6.86 12.24 15.65
CA MET A 1 6.86 10.80 15.92
C MET A 1 8.02 10.25 15.11
N ASN A 2 9.08 9.74 15.75
CA ASN A 2 10.21 9.15 15.03
C ASN A 2 9.72 7.85 14.41
N ILE A 3 9.91 7.67 13.10
CA ILE A 3 9.49 6.46 12.41
C ILE A 3 10.73 5.61 12.18
N GLU A 4 10.84 4.53 12.94
CA GLU A 4 11.96 3.60 12.84
C GLU A 4 11.60 2.42 11.92
N VAL A 5 12.44 2.16 10.93
CA VAL A 5 12.35 0.94 10.12
C VAL A 5 13.09 -0.17 10.85
N LYS A 6 12.39 -1.27 11.16
CA LYS A 6 13.02 -2.45 11.76
C LYS A 6 13.85 -3.18 10.72
N VAL A 7 15.15 -3.32 10.99
CA VAL A 7 16.07 -4.05 10.13
C VAL A 7 16.81 -5.08 11.00
N ASP A 8 16.67 -6.36 10.66
CA ASP A 8 17.30 -7.46 11.40
C ASP A 8 18.73 -7.77 10.90
N GLN A 9 19.14 -7.18 9.77
CA GLN A 9 20.42 -7.43 9.06
C GLN A 9 21.07 -6.12 8.56
N ASN A 10 22.25 -6.20 7.93
CA ASN A 10 22.92 -5.05 7.28
C ASN A 10 22.28 -4.64 5.94
N HIS A 11 21.06 -5.11 5.63
CA HIS A 11 20.39 -4.88 4.36
C HIS A 11 18.95 -4.47 4.60
N LEU A 12 18.46 -3.52 3.79
CA LEU A 12 17.07 -3.10 3.76
C LEU A 12 16.37 -3.76 2.57
N ASN A 13 15.40 -4.63 2.84
CA ASN A 13 14.60 -5.30 1.81
C ASN A 13 13.32 -4.51 1.55
N ILE A 14 13.16 -4.00 0.33
CA ILE A 14 12.01 -3.17 -0.07
C ILE A 14 11.23 -3.89 -1.17
N VAL A 15 9.92 -4.01 -1.01
CA VAL A 15 9.01 -4.38 -2.10
C VAL A 15 8.45 -3.12 -2.75
N ILE A 16 8.57 -2.99 -4.07
CA ILE A 16 8.13 -1.81 -4.82
C ILE A 16 7.05 -2.23 -5.81
N LEU A 17 5.92 -1.53 -5.80
CA LEU A 17 4.76 -1.79 -6.64
C LEU A 17 4.22 -0.48 -7.21
N GLY A 18 3.57 -0.55 -8.37
CA GLY A 18 2.70 0.49 -8.90
C GLY A 18 1.39 -0.15 -9.35
N ASP A 19 0.39 0.67 -9.69
CA ASP A 19 -0.78 0.23 -10.44
C ASP A 19 -1.57 -0.88 -9.72
N ILE A 20 -1.67 -0.78 -8.41
CA ILE A 20 -2.28 -1.82 -7.60
C ILE A 20 -3.81 -1.80 -7.62
N GLY A 21 -4.42 -0.78 -8.23
CA GLY A 21 -5.80 -0.33 -8.05
C GLY A 21 -6.96 -1.29 -8.27
N LEU A 22 -6.70 -2.57 -8.57
CA LEU A 22 -7.70 -3.63 -8.62
C LEU A 22 -7.50 -4.62 -7.47
N SER A 23 -8.60 -5.09 -6.86
CA SER A 23 -8.54 -6.15 -5.85
C SER A 23 -8.15 -7.50 -6.45
N GLU A 24 -7.69 -8.44 -5.61
CA GLU A 24 -7.41 -9.82 -6.03
C GLU A 24 -8.66 -10.55 -6.60
N ALA A 25 -9.87 -10.11 -6.23
CA ALA A 25 -11.11 -10.63 -6.78
C ALA A 25 -11.39 -10.11 -8.21
N GLN A 26 -10.92 -8.92 -8.54
CA GLN A 26 -11.09 -8.29 -9.85
C GLN A 26 -9.96 -8.63 -10.83
N SER A 27 -8.75 -8.92 -10.34
CA SER A 27 -7.58 -9.16 -11.19
C SER A 27 -6.82 -10.44 -10.81
N ASN A 28 -6.84 -11.42 -11.71
CA ASN A 28 -6.03 -12.63 -11.59
C ASN A 28 -4.53 -12.34 -11.62
N ILE A 29 -4.11 -11.26 -12.28
CA ILE A 29 -2.71 -10.81 -12.32
C ILE A 29 -2.31 -10.30 -10.93
N LYS A 30 -3.12 -9.42 -10.33
CA LYS A 30 -2.92 -8.95 -8.96
C LYS A 30 -2.80 -10.10 -7.98
N LYS A 31 -3.72 -11.08 -8.04
CA LYS A 31 -3.71 -12.27 -7.19
C LYS A 31 -2.42 -13.08 -7.31
N ARG A 32 -1.88 -13.25 -8.52
CA ARG A 32 -0.60 -13.95 -8.74
C ARG A 32 0.57 -13.16 -8.18
N ILE A 33 0.63 -11.85 -8.41
CA ILE A 33 1.70 -10.98 -7.89
C ILE A 33 1.73 -11.00 -6.36
N VAL A 34 0.57 -10.78 -5.70
CA VAL A 34 0.47 -10.81 -4.23
C VAL A 34 0.89 -12.17 -3.67
N LYS A 35 0.52 -13.28 -4.34
CA LYS A 35 0.96 -14.62 -3.96
C LYS A 35 2.48 -14.78 -4.01
N GLU A 36 3.16 -14.29 -5.04
CA GLU A 36 4.62 -14.40 -5.14
C GLU A 36 5.32 -13.47 -4.13
N ILE A 37 4.83 -12.26 -3.91
CA ILE A 37 5.33 -11.36 -2.86
C ILE A 37 5.25 -12.03 -1.49
N ARG A 38 4.13 -12.70 -1.18
CA ARG A 38 3.95 -13.46 0.07
C ARG A 38 4.98 -14.58 0.22
N LYS A 39 5.24 -15.34 -0.85
CA LYS A 39 6.27 -16.41 -0.82
C LYS A 39 7.67 -15.85 -0.56
N ILE A 40 8.02 -14.73 -1.20
CA ILE A 40 9.29 -14.06 -1.00
C ILE A 40 9.38 -13.57 0.44
N ASN A 41 8.36 -12.88 0.95
CA ASN A 41 8.33 -12.37 2.32
C ASN A 41 8.48 -13.48 3.38
N ASN A 42 7.91 -14.66 3.13
CA ASN A 42 8.06 -15.82 4.02
C ASN A 42 9.47 -16.42 4.02
N SER A 43 10.26 -16.16 2.97
CA SER A 43 11.61 -16.69 2.80
C SER A 43 12.68 -15.64 3.15
N THR A 44 12.41 -14.38 2.85
CA THR A 44 13.25 -13.21 3.09
C THR A 44 12.30 -12.04 3.38
N ALA A 45 12.15 -11.71 4.65
CA ALA A 45 11.20 -10.70 5.08
C ALA A 45 11.53 -9.32 4.48
N PHE A 46 10.50 -8.64 4.00
CA PHE A 46 10.59 -7.24 3.64
C PHE A 46 10.51 -6.37 4.90
N ASN A 47 11.25 -5.26 4.89
CA ASN A 47 11.25 -4.27 5.96
C ASN A 47 10.33 -3.08 5.63
N LEU A 48 10.08 -2.86 4.34
CA LEU A 48 9.34 -1.73 3.83
C LEU A 48 8.67 -2.07 2.49
N GLY A 49 7.53 -1.44 2.22
CA GLY A 49 6.88 -1.42 0.92
C GLY A 49 6.90 -0.02 0.32
N MET A 50 6.80 0.07 -1.00
CA MET A 50 6.53 1.31 -1.72
C MET A 50 5.42 1.08 -2.74
N ILE A 51 4.44 1.99 -2.78
CA ILE A 51 3.36 2.01 -3.77
C ILE A 51 3.47 3.31 -4.56
N LEU A 52 3.73 3.19 -5.86
CA LEU A 52 4.12 4.29 -6.74
C LEU A 52 2.93 4.98 -7.44
N GLY A 53 1.72 4.89 -6.87
CA GLY A 53 0.51 5.49 -7.40
C GLY A 53 -0.44 4.51 -8.10
N ASP A 54 -1.55 5.07 -8.57
CA ASP A 54 -2.69 4.37 -9.15
C ASP A 54 -3.22 3.29 -8.19
N ASN A 55 -3.52 3.79 -6.98
CA ASN A 55 -3.86 2.98 -5.81
C ASN A 55 -5.29 2.45 -5.87
N VAL A 56 -6.19 3.12 -6.61
CA VAL A 56 -7.57 2.69 -6.85
C VAL A 56 -7.98 3.01 -8.29
N TYR A 57 -8.31 1.96 -9.04
CA TYR A 57 -8.85 2.07 -10.40
C TYR A 57 -10.39 2.01 -10.41
N GLN A 58 -11.07 2.62 -11.39
CA GLN A 58 -10.51 3.42 -12.50
C GLN A 58 -10.43 4.92 -12.20
N HIS A 59 -11.24 5.44 -11.27
CA HIS A 59 -11.40 6.89 -11.05
C HIS A 59 -11.05 7.30 -9.62
N GLY A 60 -10.06 6.63 -9.01
CA GLY A 60 -9.67 6.88 -7.63
C GLY A 60 -10.77 6.50 -6.65
N LEU A 61 -10.72 7.11 -5.47
CA LEU A 61 -11.62 6.81 -4.35
C LEU A 61 -12.67 7.91 -4.17
N GLU A 62 -13.95 7.54 -4.10
CA GLU A 62 -15.01 8.50 -3.73
C GLU A 62 -14.82 9.02 -2.30
N GLU A 63 -15.22 10.26 -2.04
CA GLU A 63 -15.07 10.88 -0.73
C GLU A 63 -15.71 10.08 0.40
N GLY A 64 -14.92 9.76 1.43
CA GLY A 64 -15.37 9.00 2.60
C GLY A 64 -15.67 7.52 2.33
N LYS A 65 -15.44 6.99 1.12
CA LYS A 65 -15.68 5.58 0.78
C LYS A 65 -14.39 4.76 0.87
N PHE A 66 -14.12 4.16 2.02
CA PHE A 66 -12.86 3.41 2.21
C PHE A 66 -12.83 1.99 1.65
N LYS A 67 -14.00 1.39 1.35
CA LYS A 67 -14.10 -0.03 0.99
C LYS A 67 -13.22 -0.43 -0.20
N PRO A 68 -13.19 0.30 -1.34
CA PRO A 68 -12.34 -0.07 -2.47
C PRO A 68 -10.85 -0.13 -2.10
N LEU A 69 -10.34 0.87 -1.36
CA LEU A 69 -8.95 0.88 -0.92
C LEU A 69 -8.65 -0.24 0.08
N TYR A 70 -9.61 -0.59 0.96
CA TYR A 70 -9.48 -1.76 1.81
C TYR A 70 -9.34 -3.05 1.00
N GLU A 71 -10.18 -3.27 -0.01
CA GLU A 71 -10.13 -4.49 -0.84
C GLU A 71 -8.84 -4.56 -1.68
N VAL A 72 -8.35 -3.42 -2.15
CA VAL A 72 -7.11 -3.34 -2.94
C VAL A 72 -5.86 -3.51 -2.08
N PHE A 73 -5.79 -2.82 -0.94
CA PHE A 73 -4.60 -2.75 -0.09
C PHE A 73 -4.69 -3.73 1.09
N SER A 74 -5.45 -3.41 2.14
CA SER A 74 -5.43 -4.19 3.40
C SER A 74 -5.91 -5.62 3.23
N GLY A 75 -6.84 -5.86 2.30
CA GLY A 75 -7.32 -7.18 1.94
C GLY A 75 -6.25 -8.05 1.26
N SER A 76 -5.42 -7.43 0.41
CA SER A 76 -4.33 -8.09 -0.33
C SER A 76 -3.07 -8.26 0.52
N PHE A 77 -2.68 -7.21 1.25
CA PHE A 77 -1.49 -7.13 2.09
C PHE A 77 -1.90 -7.15 3.55
N ARG A 78 -2.34 -8.31 4.04
CA ARG A 78 -2.86 -8.46 5.42
C ARG A 78 -1.79 -8.18 6.47
N ARG A 79 -2.15 -7.52 7.56
CA ARG A 79 -1.21 -7.18 8.66
C ARG A 79 -0.52 -8.39 9.26
N THR A 80 -1.19 -9.54 9.35
CA THR A 80 -0.61 -10.79 9.84
C THR A 80 0.54 -11.32 8.98
N GLU A 81 0.70 -10.82 7.76
CA GLU A 81 1.71 -11.26 6.79
C GLU A 81 2.70 -10.13 6.46
N PHE A 82 2.23 -8.88 6.45
CA PHE A 82 2.99 -7.70 6.04
C PHE A 82 2.87 -6.60 7.10
N ASP A 83 3.48 -6.78 8.28
CA ASP A 83 3.44 -5.81 9.38
C ASP A 83 4.56 -4.76 9.26
N PHE A 84 4.58 -4.06 8.12
CA PHE A 84 5.49 -2.95 7.84
C PHE A 84 4.79 -1.87 7.02
N ASN A 85 5.40 -0.68 6.95
CA ASN A 85 4.82 0.44 6.21
C ASN A 85 5.02 0.27 4.70
N PHE A 86 3.98 0.60 3.95
CA PHE A 86 3.99 0.81 2.50
C PHE A 86 3.97 2.31 2.24
N LEU A 87 5.13 2.88 1.93
CA LEU A 87 5.27 4.28 1.54
C LEU A 87 4.52 4.50 0.23
N THR A 88 3.39 5.19 0.32
CA THR A 88 2.48 5.31 -0.81
C THR A 88 2.48 6.75 -1.32
N ILE A 89 2.49 6.90 -2.64
CA ILE A 89 2.22 8.15 -3.32
C ILE A 89 0.95 8.02 -4.16
N LEU A 90 0.45 9.15 -4.67
CA LEU A 90 -0.76 9.21 -5.50
C LEU A 90 -0.39 9.25 -6.99
N GLY A 91 -1.05 8.44 -7.80
CA GLY A 91 -0.97 8.46 -9.27
C GLY A 91 -2.08 9.31 -9.88
N ASN A 92 -2.12 9.40 -11.22
CA ASN A 92 -3.10 10.23 -11.91
C ASN A 92 -4.54 9.75 -11.68
N HIS A 93 -4.79 8.44 -11.63
CA HIS A 93 -6.14 7.91 -11.38
C HIS A 93 -6.63 8.25 -9.97
N ASP A 94 -5.72 8.33 -9.00
CA ASP A 94 -6.08 8.70 -7.63
C ASP A 94 -6.60 10.14 -7.52
N TYR A 95 -6.11 11.04 -8.39
CA TYR A 95 -6.54 12.44 -8.48
C TYR A 95 -7.88 12.62 -9.20
N GLU A 96 -8.41 11.61 -9.89
CA GLU A 96 -9.77 11.64 -10.44
C GLU A 96 -10.84 11.49 -9.32
N GLY A 97 -10.43 10.94 -8.17
CA GLY A 97 -11.24 10.82 -6.97
C GLY A 97 -10.81 11.79 -5.86
N SER A 98 -10.83 11.30 -4.62
CA SER A 98 -10.49 12.05 -3.41
C SER A 98 -9.15 11.62 -2.82
N PRO A 99 -8.03 12.30 -3.16
CA PRO A 99 -6.75 12.17 -2.46
C PRO A 99 -6.86 12.32 -0.95
N ALA A 100 -7.73 13.22 -0.48
CA ALA A 100 -7.97 13.44 0.94
C ALA A 100 -8.53 12.18 1.62
N THR A 101 -9.37 11.41 0.93
CA THR A 101 -9.91 10.15 1.47
C THR A 101 -8.83 9.08 1.57
N GLN A 102 -7.89 9.00 0.62
CA GLN A 102 -6.75 8.08 0.73
C GLN A 102 -5.80 8.47 1.89
N ILE A 103 -5.57 9.78 2.10
CA ILE A 103 -4.81 10.27 3.26
C ILE A 103 -5.57 9.95 4.57
N ARG A 104 -6.89 10.13 4.61
CA ARG A 104 -7.68 9.75 5.78
C ARG A 104 -7.63 8.25 6.06
N TYR A 105 -7.61 7.41 5.02
CA TYR A 105 -7.47 5.97 5.18
C TYR A 105 -6.21 5.56 5.97
N HIS A 106 -5.08 6.22 5.69
CA HIS A 106 -3.83 6.07 6.44
C HIS A 106 -4.03 6.30 7.94
N TYR A 107 -4.74 7.37 8.32
CA TYR A 107 -4.94 7.73 9.73
C TYR A 107 -6.06 6.95 10.42
N GLU A 108 -7.12 6.59 9.70
CA GLU A 108 -8.36 6.08 10.30
C GLU A 108 -8.45 4.54 10.28
N LEU A 109 -7.83 3.87 9.31
CA LEU A 109 -8.07 2.44 9.07
C LEU A 109 -6.81 1.58 9.03
N ASP A 110 -5.79 1.97 8.28
CA ASP A 110 -4.56 1.17 8.17
C ASP A 110 -3.33 2.05 7.98
N ASN A 111 -2.63 2.32 9.08
CA ASN A 111 -1.43 3.15 9.08
C ASN A 111 -0.25 2.56 8.29
N ARG A 112 -0.32 1.28 7.90
CA ARG A 112 0.67 0.66 7.00
C ARG A 112 0.52 1.19 5.58
N TYR A 113 -0.67 1.61 5.16
CA TYR A 113 -0.83 2.41 3.95
C TYR A 113 -0.29 3.81 4.26
N TYR A 114 1.02 3.99 4.19
CA TYR A 114 1.69 5.18 4.71
C TYR A 114 1.58 6.32 3.68
N LEU A 115 0.57 7.17 3.87
CA LEU A 115 0.29 8.35 3.05
C LEU A 115 -0.16 9.52 3.95
N PRO A 116 0.76 10.14 4.71
CA PRO A 116 0.42 11.21 5.65
C PRO A 116 0.04 12.52 4.93
N TYR A 117 0.64 12.77 3.78
CA TYR A 117 0.43 13.94 2.94
C TYR A 117 0.60 13.54 1.46
N ARG A 118 0.20 14.41 0.54
CA ARG A 118 0.40 14.19 -0.92
C ARG A 118 1.88 14.04 -1.30
N TYR A 119 2.75 14.73 -0.58
CA TYR A 119 4.20 14.66 -0.69
C TYR A 119 4.79 14.67 0.71
N TYR A 120 5.78 13.82 0.96
CA TYR A 120 6.41 13.73 2.28
C TYR A 120 7.82 13.20 2.16
N THR A 121 8.62 13.47 3.19
CA THR A 121 9.88 12.78 3.46
C THR A 121 9.63 11.68 4.48
N TYR A 122 10.37 10.59 4.39
CA TYR A 122 10.27 9.45 5.31
C TYR A 122 11.63 9.24 5.97
N GLY A 123 11.69 9.44 7.29
CA GLY A 123 12.90 9.38 8.12
C GLY A 123 12.72 10.10 9.44
#